data_AF-A0A7R9Z4E8-F1
#
_entry.id   AF-A0A7R9Z4E8-F1
#
_cell.length_a   1.000
_cell.length_b   1.000
_cell.length_c   1.000
_cell.angle_alpha   90.00
_cell.angle_beta   90.00
_cell.angle_gamma   90.00
#
_symmetry.space_group_name_H-M   'P 1'
#
loop_
_entity.id
_entity.type
_entity.pdbx_description
1 polymer ?
#
loop_
_entity_poly.entity_id
_entity_poly.type
_entity_poly.pdbx_seq_one_letter_code
_entity_poly.pdbx_strand_id
1 'polypeptide(L)'
;VTARRLVRAARESLLAAVSVCRPGNSLSSIGAAVHDVADAYGYGTVRKYRGHGIGSEFHRAPFVKHYRNAEDDDVILRPGMIFTIEPMITEGTEECTEWEAGG
;
A
#
# COMPACT_ATOMS: atom_id res chain seq x y z
N VAL A 1 -10.90 -20.02 -4.48
CA VAL A 1 -9.65 -19.35 -4.06
C VAL A 1 -9.12 -20.05 -2.81
N THR A 2 -7.81 -20.18 -2.61
CA THR A 2 -7.28 -20.72 -1.34
C THR A 2 -6.74 -19.58 -0.50
N ALA A 3 -6.97 -19.59 0.82
CA ALA A 3 -6.45 -18.56 1.72
C ALA A 3 -4.92 -18.37 1.59
N ARG A 4 -4.19 -19.44 1.27
CA ARG A 4 -2.75 -19.39 0.99
C ARG A 4 -2.42 -18.52 -0.23
N ARG A 5 -3.27 -18.50 -1.25
CA ARG A 5 -3.08 -17.67 -2.45
C ARG A 5 -3.24 -16.18 -2.14
N LEU A 6 -4.23 -15.81 -1.34
CA LEU A 6 -4.43 -14.43 -0.90
C LEU A 6 -3.25 -13.94 -0.05
N VAL A 7 -2.83 -14.72 0.95
CA VAL A 7 -1.68 -14.39 1.80
C VAL A 7 -0.40 -14.25 0.97
N ARG A 8 -0.22 -15.12 -0.03
CA ARG A 8 0.90 -15.04 -0.96
C ARG A 8 0.87 -13.74 -1.77
N ALA A 9 -0.28 -13.38 -2.33
CA ALA A 9 -0.43 -12.13 -3.07
C ALA A 9 -0.10 -10.92 -2.19
N ALA A 10 -0.64 -10.84 -0.96
CA ALA A 10 -0.33 -9.77 -0.03
C ALA A 10 1.17 -9.66 0.28
N ARG A 11 1.85 -10.80 0.49
CA ARG A 11 3.30 -10.83 0.73
C ARG A 11 4.08 -10.38 -0.50
N GLU A 12 3.73 -10.86 -1.69
CA GLU A 12 4.42 -10.49 -2.92
C GLU A 12 4.19 -9.01 -3.28
N SER A 13 2.99 -8.48 -3.05
CA SER A 13 2.68 -7.05 -3.19
C SER A 13 3.56 -6.18 -2.29
N LEU A 14 3.71 -6.55 -1.00
CA LEU A 14 4.59 -5.84 -0.08
C LEU A 14 6.05 -5.88 -0.54
N LEU A 15 6.54 -7.03 -0.97
CA LEU A 15 7.93 -7.17 -1.45
C LEU A 15 8.19 -6.35 -2.72
N ALA A 16 7.24 -6.35 -3.66
CA ALA A 16 7.31 -5.54 -4.88
C ALA A 16 7.37 -4.04 -4.55
N ALA A 17 6.51 -3.58 -3.65
CA ALA A 17 6.53 -2.21 -3.14
C ALA A 17 7.87 -1.82 -2.49
N VAL A 18 8.43 -2.67 -1.63
CA VAL A 18 9.74 -2.44 -1.02
C VAL A 18 10.85 -2.37 -2.08
N SER A 19 10.78 -3.19 -3.13
CA SER A 19 11.81 -3.23 -4.19
C SER A 19 11.93 -1.92 -4.97
N VAL A 20 10.86 -1.14 -5.07
CA VAL A 20 10.86 0.18 -5.74
C VAL A 20 11.16 1.33 -4.79
N CYS A 21 11.31 1.07 -3.49
CA CYS A 21 11.64 2.10 -2.49
C CYS A 21 13.12 2.46 -2.53
N ARG A 22 13.47 3.43 -3.38
CA ARG A 22 14.84 3.94 -3.52
C ARG A 22 14.85 5.44 -3.75
N PRO A 23 15.93 6.16 -3.37
CA PRO A 23 16.08 7.58 -3.65
C PRO A 23 15.82 7.93 -5.12
N GLY A 24 15.07 9.00 -5.36
CA GLY A 24 14.74 9.50 -6.69
C GLY A 24 13.50 8.87 -7.33
N ASN A 25 12.99 7.75 -6.82
CA ASN A 25 11.67 7.25 -7.24
C ASN A 25 10.55 8.10 -6.63
N SER A 26 9.39 8.12 -7.29
CA SER A 26 8.15 8.69 -6.75
C SER A 26 7.51 7.78 -5.69
N LEU A 27 6.82 8.36 -4.71
CA LEU A 27 5.98 7.65 -3.75
C LEU A 27 4.86 6.86 -4.44
N SER A 28 4.28 7.40 -5.53
CA SER A 28 3.23 6.72 -6.30
C SER A 28 3.67 5.37 -6.90
N SER A 29 4.99 5.20 -7.12
CA SER A 29 5.56 3.94 -7.63
C SER A 29 5.29 2.75 -6.68
N ILE A 30 5.17 3.01 -5.37
CA ILE A 30 4.83 2.01 -4.37
C ILE A 30 3.41 1.49 -4.62
N GLY A 31 2.44 2.40 -4.79
CA GLY A 31 1.06 2.05 -5.05
C GLY A 31 0.88 1.31 -6.38
N ALA A 32 1.62 1.72 -7.42
CA ALA A 32 1.65 1.02 -8.70
C ALA A 32 2.18 -0.42 -8.56
N ALA A 33 3.29 -0.62 -7.85
CA ALA A 33 3.88 -1.95 -7.64
C ALA A 33 2.95 -2.89 -6.86
N VAL A 34 2.25 -2.39 -5.83
CA VAL A 34 1.23 -3.18 -5.11
C VAL A 34 0.10 -3.59 -6.05
N HIS A 35 -0.43 -2.62 -6.81
CA HIS A 35 -1.57 -2.81 -7.70
C HIS A 35 -1.26 -3.85 -8.78
N ASP A 36 -0.09 -3.79 -9.40
CA ASP A 36 0.31 -4.72 -10.47
C ASP A 36 0.37 -6.17 -9.98
N VAL A 37 0.87 -6.39 -8.76
CA VAL A 37 0.87 -7.74 -8.16
C VAL A 37 -0.55 -8.17 -7.82
N ALA A 38 -1.35 -7.32 -7.17
CA ALA A 38 -2.72 -7.67 -6.78
C ALA A 38 -3.57 -8.03 -8.01
N ASP A 39 -3.48 -7.22 -9.07
CA ASP A 39 -4.21 -7.41 -10.33
C ASP A 39 -3.77 -8.68 -11.07
N ALA A 40 -2.47 -9.01 -11.08
CA ALA A 40 -1.98 -10.28 -11.64
C ALA A 40 -2.54 -11.51 -10.91
N TYR A 41 -2.89 -11.36 -9.63
CA TYR A 41 -3.61 -12.38 -8.87
C TYR A 41 -5.15 -12.28 -9.01
N GLY A 42 -5.68 -11.26 -9.67
CA GLY A 42 -7.12 -11.00 -9.75
C GLY A 42 -7.73 -10.58 -8.42
N TYR A 43 -6.99 -9.80 -7.63
CA TYR A 43 -7.38 -9.31 -6.30
C TYR A 43 -7.43 -7.78 -6.25
N GLY A 44 -8.21 -7.25 -5.32
CA GLY A 44 -8.36 -5.82 -5.07
C GLY A 44 -7.36 -5.28 -4.05
N THR A 45 -7.28 -3.95 -3.97
CA THR A 45 -6.49 -3.20 -2.99
C THR A 45 -7.38 -2.19 -2.27
N VAL A 46 -7.47 -2.23 -0.94
CA VAL A 46 -8.27 -1.26 -0.17
C VAL A 46 -7.73 0.15 -0.38
N ARG A 47 -8.63 1.12 -0.67
CA ARG A 47 -8.24 2.51 -0.94
C ARG A 47 -8.37 3.44 0.26
N LYS A 48 -9.19 3.06 1.25
CA LYS A 48 -9.50 3.88 2.44
C LYS A 48 -8.31 4.03 3.39
N TYR A 49 -7.50 2.98 3.54
CA TYR A 49 -6.33 2.96 4.42
C TYR A 49 -5.02 3.01 3.62
N ARG A 50 -3.99 3.56 4.26
CA ARG A 50 -2.71 3.91 3.66
C ARG A 50 -1.59 3.65 4.65
N GLY A 51 -0.38 3.44 4.15
CA GLY A 51 0.82 3.54 4.98
C GLY A 51 1.06 4.99 5.40
N HIS A 52 2.01 5.19 6.28
CA HIS A 52 2.26 6.49 6.88
C HIS A 52 3.73 6.67 7.27
N GLY A 53 4.18 7.90 7.34
CA GLY A 53 5.41 8.26 8.05
C GLY A 53 5.29 7.89 9.53
N ILE A 54 6.40 7.48 10.12
CA ILE A 54 6.50 7.10 11.54
C ILE A 54 7.79 7.65 12.16
N GLY A 55 7.71 8.08 13.42
CA GLY A 55 8.84 8.63 14.15
C GLY A 55 8.42 9.15 15.53
N SER A 56 8.61 10.45 15.78
CA SER A 56 8.12 11.12 17.00
C SER A 56 6.60 11.15 17.11
N GLU A 57 5.91 11.08 15.97
CA GLU A 57 4.46 10.95 15.87
C GLU A 57 4.13 9.57 15.30
N PHE A 58 3.01 9.00 15.76
CA PHE A 58 2.64 7.65 15.37
C PHE A 58 2.25 7.57 13.88
N HIS A 59 1.43 8.52 13.40
CA HIS A 59 1.06 8.65 12.00
C HIS A 59 1.33 10.08 11.52
N ARG A 60 2.17 10.22 10.49
CA ARG A 60 2.48 11.51 9.85
C ARG A 60 2.68 11.35 8.35
N ALA A 61 2.80 12.46 7.64
CA ALA A 61 3.23 12.42 6.23
C ALA A 61 4.64 11.78 6.09
N PRO A 62 4.91 11.08 4.97
CA PRO A 62 4.02 10.86 3.82
C PRO A 62 2.93 9.80 4.09
N PHE A 63 1.77 9.94 3.44
CA PHE A 63 0.73 8.90 3.46
C PHE A 63 0.81 8.07 2.19
N VAL A 64 1.07 6.76 2.33
CA VAL A 64 1.44 5.88 1.22
C VAL A 64 0.22 5.12 0.72
N LYS A 65 -0.25 5.45 -0.48
CA LYS A 65 -1.34 4.71 -1.15
C LYS A 65 -0.83 3.37 -1.68
N HIS A 66 -1.64 2.32 -1.53
CA HIS A 66 -1.33 0.95 -1.99
C HIS A 66 -2.06 0.58 -3.30
N TYR A 67 -2.40 1.59 -4.10
CA TYR A 67 -3.04 1.45 -5.40
C TYR A 67 -2.44 2.47 -6.37
N ARG A 68 -2.56 2.19 -7.67
CA ARG A 68 -2.11 3.11 -8.73
C ARG A 68 -2.80 4.46 -8.58
N ASN A 69 -2.00 5.52 -8.50
CA ASN A 69 -2.45 6.89 -8.29
C ASN A 69 -1.44 7.85 -8.95
N ALA A 70 -1.86 9.05 -9.31
CA ALA A 70 -1.00 10.08 -9.90
C ALA A 70 -0.74 11.25 -8.92
N GLU A 71 -1.54 11.35 -7.87
CA GLU A 71 -1.50 12.46 -6.91
C GLU A 71 -0.20 12.50 -6.10
N ASP A 72 0.48 11.36 -5.97
CA ASP A 72 1.75 11.25 -5.26
C ASP A 72 2.97 11.24 -6.21
N ASP A 73 2.79 11.52 -7.51
CA ASP A 73 3.87 11.48 -8.52
C ASP A 73 5.02 12.46 -8.22
N ASP A 74 4.69 13.62 -7.64
CA ASP A 74 5.67 14.66 -7.30
C ASP A 74 6.35 14.43 -5.94
N VAL A 75 5.93 13.41 -5.17
CA VAL A 75 6.52 13.10 -3.87
C VAL A 75 7.72 12.19 -4.06
N ILE A 76 8.90 12.79 -4.24
CA ILE A 76 10.14 12.05 -4.49
C ILE A 76 10.73 11.48 -3.19
N LEU A 77 11.02 10.18 -3.20
CA LEU A 77 11.70 9.46 -2.13
C LEU A 77 13.13 9.97 -1.97
N ARG A 78 13.52 10.27 -0.73
CA ARG A 78 14.84 10.79 -0.36
C ARG A 78 15.46 9.97 0.77
N PRO A 79 16.80 9.89 0.84
CA PRO A 79 17.46 9.27 1.98
C PRO A 79 17.01 9.89 3.31
N GLY A 80 16.80 9.06 4.33
CA GLY A 80 16.36 9.48 5.67
C GLY A 80 14.85 9.56 5.87
N MET A 81 14.04 9.37 4.82
CA MET A 81 12.59 9.19 4.99
C MET A 81 12.29 7.87 5.71
N ILE A 82 11.34 7.90 6.64
CA ILE A 82 10.89 6.73 7.42
C ILE A 82 9.36 6.66 7.31
N PHE A 83 8.85 5.55 6.79
CA PHE A 83 7.43 5.33 6.58
C PHE A 83 7.11 3.83 6.50
N THR A 84 5.83 3.49 6.59
CA THR A 84 5.29 2.14 6.48
C THR A 84 4.78 1.83 5.08
N ILE A 85 4.81 0.55 4.73
CA ILE A 85 4.14 -0.02 3.56
C ILE A 85 3.32 -1.19 4.09
N GLU A 86 2.00 -1.09 3.98
CA GLU A 86 1.04 -1.97 4.66
C GLU A 86 -0.18 -2.28 3.76
N PRO A 87 0.03 -2.93 2.60
CA PRO A 87 -1.04 -3.15 1.64
C PRO A 87 -2.09 -4.12 2.17
N MET A 88 -3.36 -3.73 2.06
CA MET A 88 -4.52 -4.57 2.36
C MET A 88 -5.08 -5.10 1.04
N ILE A 89 -4.98 -6.41 0.83
CA ILE A 89 -5.41 -7.09 -0.40
C ILE A 89 -6.72 -7.83 -0.15
N THR A 90 -7.66 -7.72 -1.09
CA THR A 90 -9.00 -8.30 -0.98
C THR A 90 -9.24 -9.34 -2.08
N GLU A 91 -9.99 -10.41 -1.79
CA GLU A 91 -10.46 -11.33 -2.82
C GLU A 91 -11.58 -10.72 -3.70
N GLY A 92 -12.23 -9.66 -3.19
CA GLY A 92 -13.31 -8.94 -3.84
C GLY A 92 -12.90 -7.50 -4.19
N THR A 93 -13.79 -6.56 -3.90
CA THR A 93 -13.62 -5.13 -4.23
C THR A 93 -12.75 -4.40 -3.19
N GLU A 94 -12.44 -3.13 -3.47
CA GLU A 94 -11.74 -2.22 -2.56
C GLU A 94 -12.61 -1.62 -1.45
N GLU A 95 -13.92 -1.90 -1.46
CA GLU A 95 -14.89 -1.26 -0.58
C GLU A 95 -14.64 -1.64 0.89
N CYS A 96 -14.77 -0.64 1.75
CA CYS A 96 -14.55 -0.80 3.18
C CYS A 96 -15.71 -0.19 3.97
N THR A 97 -16.40 -1.03 4.73
CA THR A 97 -17.44 -0.63 5.67
C THR A 97 -16.87 -0.70 7.08
N GLU A 98 -16.91 0.41 7.81
CA GLU A 98 -16.56 0.44 9.22
C GLU A 98 -17.80 0.07 10.04
N TRP A 99 -17.63 -0.84 10.99
CA TRP A 99 -18.69 -1.12 11.95
C TRP A 99 -18.68 -0.02 13.01
N GLU A 100 -19.86 0.39 13.46
CA GLU A 100 -19.92 1.18 14.68
C GLU A 100 -19.37 0.31 15.82
N ALA A 101 -18.45 0.87 16.60
CA ALA A 101 -17.94 0.21 17.77
C ALA A 101 -19.12 -0.06 18.71
N GLY A 102 -19.59 -1.31 18.75
CA GLY A 102 -20.56 -1.74 19.74
C GLY A 102 -19.94 -1.60 21.13
N GLY A 103 -20.59 -0.82 21.99
CA GLY A 103 -20.50 -1.01 23.43
C GLY A 103 -21.25 -2.27 23.85
#